data_AF-A0A8X6RTQ9-F1
#
_entry.id   AF-A0A8X6RTQ9-F1
#
_cell.length_a   1.000
_cell.length_b   1.000
_cell.length_c   1.000
_cell.angle_alpha   90.00
_cell.angle_beta   90.00
_cell.angle_gamma   90.00
#
_symmetry.space_group_name_H-M   'P 1'
#
loop_
_entity.id
_entity.type
_entity.pdbx_description
1 polymer ?
#
loop_
_entity_poly.entity_id
_entity_poly.type
_entity_poly.pdbx_seq_one_letter_code
_entity_poly.pdbx_strand_id
1 'polypeptide(L)'
;MFSAPDKALLVKLFYMNEESAIIALRKFRVQKNVKSGKGPLTPAGPLKLVKCFEETGKLEDRAQAGRPCLKEKRAPCIAVEMEAIAPEAASGTSSAREAARRLGLPPSSVHNILRRIL
;
A
#
# COMPACT_ATOMS: atom_id res chain seq x y z
N MET A 1 -1.33 -5.95 -15.00
CA MET A 1 -0.18 -5.08 -14.63
C MET A 1 1.02 -5.51 -15.46
N PHE A 2 1.87 -4.57 -15.90
CA PHE A 2 3.11 -4.92 -16.60
C PHE A 2 4.07 -5.61 -15.63
N SER A 3 4.73 -6.66 -16.10
CA SER A 3 5.78 -7.32 -15.31
C SER A 3 6.99 -6.39 -15.17
N ALA A 4 7.81 -6.57 -14.14
CA ALA A 4 9.07 -5.82 -13.97
C ALA A 4 9.96 -5.82 -15.24
N PRO A 5 10.20 -6.96 -15.92
CA PRO A 5 10.92 -6.98 -17.20
C PRO A 5 10.26 -6.16 -18.31
N ASP A 6 8.92 -6.08 -18.32
CA ASP A 6 8.21 -5.30 -19.34
C ASP A 6 8.43 -3.81 -19.16
N LYS A 7 8.44 -3.33 -17.91
CA LYS A 7 8.74 -1.93 -17.59
C LYS A 7 10.18 -1.59 -17.92
N ALA A 8 11.13 -2.48 -17.61
CA ALA A 8 12.54 -2.30 -17.95
C ALA A 8 12.76 -2.21 -19.46
N LEU A 9 12.10 -3.09 -20.22
CA LEU A 9 12.12 -3.04 -21.68
C LEU A 9 11.57 -1.71 -22.21
N LEU A 10 10.47 -1.23 -21.64
CA LEU A 10 9.84 0.02 -22.04
C LEU A 10 10.75 1.23 -21.81
N VAL A 11 11.42 1.30 -20.66
CA VAL A 11 12.37 2.37 -20.33
C VAL A 11 13.63 2.28 -21.19
N LYS A 12 14.15 1.08 -21.43
CA LYS A 12 15.26 0.87 -22.37
C LYS A 12 14.90 1.38 -23.78
N LEU A 13 13.72 1.01 -24.27
CA LEU A 13 13.24 1.48 -25.58
C LEU A 13 13.02 3.00 -25.58
N PHE A 14 12.64 3.62 -24.47
CA PHE A 14 12.52 5.07 -24.39
C PHE A 14 13.86 5.78 -24.63
N TYR A 15 14.90 5.39 -23.90
CA TYR A 15 16.24 5.99 -24.06
C TYR A 15 16.88 5.67 -25.41
N MET A 16 16.64 4.48 -25.96
CA MET A 16 17.15 4.12 -27.29
C MET A 16 16.47 4.87 -28.46
N ASN A 17 15.36 5.57 -28.24
CA ASN A 17 14.58 6.24 -29.28
C ASN A 17 14.40 7.73 -29.00
N GLU A 18 15.46 8.40 -28.54
CA GLU A 18 15.50 9.86 -28.36
C GLU A 18 14.35 10.37 -27.47
N GLU A 19 14.03 9.64 -26.40
CA GLU A 19 12.99 10.03 -25.44
C GLU A 19 11.57 10.14 -26.04
N SER A 20 11.34 9.49 -27.19
CA SER A 20 10.02 9.44 -27.79
C SER A 20 9.16 8.33 -27.18
N ALA A 21 8.24 8.71 -26.28
CA ALA A 21 7.30 7.78 -25.65
C ALA A 21 6.42 7.02 -26.67
N ILE A 22 6.04 7.68 -27.76
CA ILE A 22 5.18 7.09 -28.81
C ILE A 22 5.94 6.00 -29.56
N ILE A 23 7.18 6.27 -29.96
CA ILE A 23 8.01 5.31 -30.70
C ILE A 23 8.38 4.13 -29.81
N ALA A 24 8.80 4.39 -28.56
CA ALA A 24 9.12 3.37 -27.59
C ALA A 24 7.94 2.41 -27.35
N LEU A 25 6.75 2.98 -27.18
CA LEU A 25 5.51 2.23 -26.98
C LEU A 25 5.10 1.43 -28.22
N ARG A 26 5.30 1.98 -29.43
CA ARG A 26 5.06 1.25 -30.69
C ARG A 26 6.00 0.05 -30.82
N LYS A 27 7.30 0.24 -30.56
CA LYS A 27 8.31 -0.85 -30.60
C LYS A 27 8.04 -1.91 -29.55
N PHE A 28 7.66 -1.51 -28.33
CA PHE A 28 7.27 -2.44 -27.27
C PHE A 28 6.06 -3.30 -27.66
N ARG A 29 5.02 -2.69 -28.24
CA ARG A 29 3.83 -3.42 -28.71
C ARG A 29 4.17 -4.45 -29.79
N VAL A 30 5.04 -4.09 -30.73
CA VAL A 30 5.54 -5.02 -31.75
C VAL A 30 6.30 -6.18 -31.10
N GLN A 31 7.25 -5.90 -30.20
CA GLN A 31 8.03 -6.95 -29.53
C GLN A 31 7.18 -7.87 -28.65
N LYS A 32 6.09 -7.37 -28.06
CA LYS A 32 5.17 -8.16 -27.22
C LYS A 32 3.98 -8.73 -27.98
N ASN A 33 3.92 -8.56 -29.31
CA ASN A 33 2.77 -8.96 -30.14
C ASN A 33 1.42 -8.43 -29.63
N VAL A 34 1.42 -7.22 -29.06
CA VAL A 34 0.21 -6.55 -28.55
C VAL A 34 -0.39 -5.73 -29.69
N LYS A 35 -1.65 -6.03 -30.06
CA LYS A 35 -2.34 -5.33 -31.16
C LYS A 35 -2.42 -3.81 -30.90
N SER A 36 -2.11 -3.01 -31.92
CA SER A 36 -2.29 -1.55 -31.87
C SER A 36 -3.74 -1.19 -31.49
N GLY A 37 -3.89 -0.31 -30.50
CA GLY A 37 -5.21 0.10 -29.99
C GLY A 37 -5.82 -0.85 -28.94
N LYS A 38 -5.24 -2.04 -28.72
CA LYS A 38 -5.65 -2.95 -27.65
C LYS A 38 -4.54 -3.04 -26.60
N GLY A 39 -4.78 -2.45 -25.42
CA GLY A 39 -3.88 -2.59 -24.29
C GLY A 39 -3.91 -1.37 -23.35
N PRO A 40 -3.53 -1.55 -22.08
CA PRO A 40 -3.66 -0.51 -21.04
C PRO A 40 -2.64 0.64 -21.18
N LEU A 41 -1.77 0.59 -22.19
CA LEU A 41 -0.63 1.50 -22.29
C LEU A 41 -0.98 2.69 -23.18
N THR A 42 -1.29 3.82 -22.52
CA THR A 42 -1.30 5.16 -23.13
C THR A 42 0.14 5.69 -23.29
N PRO A 43 0.39 6.68 -24.17
CA PRO A 43 1.70 7.34 -24.29
C PRO A 43 2.22 7.94 -22.97
N ALA A 44 1.31 8.26 -22.03
CA ALA A 44 1.66 8.72 -20.70
C ALA A 44 2.29 7.63 -19.81
N GLY A 45 2.08 6.34 -20.11
CA GLY A 45 2.63 5.21 -19.36
C GLY A 45 4.17 5.19 -19.33
N PRO A 46 4.84 5.16 -20.50
CA PRO A 46 6.30 5.26 -20.57
C PRO A 46 6.87 6.46 -19.82
N LEU A 47 6.29 7.65 -19.99
CA LEU A 47 6.75 8.87 -19.33
C LEU A 47 6.68 8.77 -17.80
N LYS A 48 5.58 8.21 -17.26
CA LYS A 48 5.45 7.97 -15.81
C LYS A 48 6.48 6.97 -15.30
N LEU A 49 6.76 5.91 -16.07
CA LEU A 49 7.76 4.90 -15.68
C LEU A 49 9.18 5.48 -15.67
N VAL A 50 9.53 6.28 -16.68
CA VAL A 50 10.82 6.97 -16.75
C VAL A 50 10.97 7.94 -15.59
N LYS A 51 9.96 8.79 -15.34
CA LYS A 51 9.97 9.71 -14.20
C LYS A 51 10.17 8.98 -12.86
N CYS A 52 9.43 7.90 -12.61
CA CYS A 52 9.61 7.11 -11.39
C CYS A 52 11.02 6.50 -11.29
N PHE A 53 11.60 6.09 -12.42
CA PHE A 53 12.94 5.54 -12.48
C PHE A 53 14.01 6.60 -12.22
N GLU A 54 13.89 7.80 -12.78
CA GLU A 54 14.79 8.92 -12.49
C GLU A 54 14.71 9.35 -11.03
N GLU A 55 13.51 9.39 -10.44
CA GLU A 55 13.30 9.76 -9.04
C GLU A 55 13.80 8.70 -8.04
N THR A 56 13.60 7.42 -8.34
CA THR A 56 13.74 6.33 -7.35
C THR A 56 14.83 5.31 -7.70
N GLY A 57 15.33 5.30 -8.92
CA GLY A 57 16.22 4.26 -9.48
C GLY A 57 15.56 2.89 -9.66
N LYS A 58 14.24 2.79 -9.44
CA LYS A 58 13.50 1.51 -9.36
C LYS A 58 12.29 1.53 -10.29
N LEU A 59 12.03 0.38 -10.91
CA LEU A 59 10.86 0.14 -11.78
C LEU A 59 9.79 -0.76 -11.14
N GLU A 60 10.04 -1.19 -9.91
CA GLU A 60 9.08 -1.95 -9.12
C GLU A 60 7.89 -1.05 -8.77
N ASP A 61 6.69 -1.64 -8.72
CA ASP A 61 5.54 -0.91 -8.22
C ASP A 61 5.77 -0.59 -6.75
N ARG A 62 5.49 0.65 -6.35
CA ARG A 62 5.49 1.00 -4.93
C ARG A 62 4.48 0.10 -4.23
N ALA A 63 4.86 -0.38 -3.04
CA ALA A 63 3.90 -1.06 -2.17
C ALA A 63 2.70 -0.13 -1.99
N GLN A 64 1.51 -0.61 -2.34
CA GLN A 64 0.29 0.17 -2.15
C GLN A 64 0.12 0.35 -0.65
N ALA A 65 0.31 1.58 -0.16
CA ALA A 65 -0.08 1.91 1.20
C ALA A 65 -1.59 1.72 1.29
N GLY A 66 -2.02 0.70 2.05
CA GLY A 66 -3.43 0.49 2.32
C GLY A 66 -4.04 1.67 3.07
N ARG A 67 -5.37 1.71 3.17
CA ARG A 67 -6.04 2.66 4.06
C ARG A 67 -5.53 2.43 5.49
N PRO A 68 -5.02 3.47 6.19
CA PRO A 68 -4.50 3.31 7.55
C PRO A 68 -5.60 2.72 8.44
N CYS A 69 -5.24 1.70 9.22
CA CYS A 69 -6.22 1.01 10.04
C CYS A 69 -6.64 1.93 11.21
N LEU A 70 -7.94 2.13 11.41
CA LEU A 70 -8.45 2.86 12.59
C LEU A 70 -7.99 2.19 13.91
N LYS A 71 -7.66 0.90 13.86
CA LYS A 71 -7.09 0.14 14.99
C LYS A 71 -5.73 0.67 15.41
N GLU A 72 -4.87 1.05 14.47
CA GLU A 72 -3.52 1.57 14.77
C GLU A 72 -3.60 2.93 15.49
N LYS A 73 -4.57 3.77 15.11
CA LYS A 73 -4.82 5.04 15.81
C LYS A 73 -5.40 4.87 17.22
N ARG A 74 -6.20 3.81 17.44
CA ARG A 74 -6.89 3.55 18.71
C ARG A 74 -6.07 2.70 19.69
N ALA A 75 -5.05 1.99 19.20
CA ALA A 75 -4.14 1.18 20.01
C ALA A 75 -3.54 1.90 21.22
N PRO A 76 -2.96 3.12 21.09
CA PRO A 76 -2.36 3.80 22.24
C PRO A 76 -3.40 4.17 23.31
N CYS A 77 -4.58 4.66 22.91
CA CYS A 77 -5.66 4.99 23.84
C CYS A 77 -6.13 3.77 24.63
N ILE A 78 -6.23 2.61 23.96
CA ILE A 78 -6.62 1.35 24.62
C ILE A 78 -5.52 0.84 25.55
N ALA A 79 -4.25 0.97 25.17
CA ALA A 79 -3.13 0.55 26.02
C ALA A 79 -3.06 1.37 27.32
N VAL A 80 -3.19 2.69 27.23
CA VAL A 80 -3.20 3.59 28.40
C VAL A 80 -4.35 3.24 29.36
N GLU A 81 -5.56 3.02 28.83
CA GLU A 81 -6.69 2.64 29.68
C GLU A 81 -6.54 1.24 30.29
N MET A 82 -5.93 0.31 29.57
CA MET A 82 -5.63 -1.02 30.10
C MET A 82 -4.65 -0.96 31.27
N GLU A 83 -3.62 -0.11 31.20
CA GLU A 83 -2.69 0.14 32.31
C GLU A 83 -3.38 0.80 33.49
N ALA A 84 -4.29 1.76 33.24
CA ALA A 84 -5.06 2.41 34.29
C ALA A 84 -6.03 1.45 35.01
N ILE A 85 -6.58 0.45 34.31
CA ILE A 85 -7.52 -0.53 34.87
C ILE A 85 -6.79 -1.68 35.59
N ALA A 86 -5.54 -1.98 35.23
CA ALA A 86 -4.75 -3.07 35.80
C ALA A 86 -4.72 -3.10 37.36
N PRO A 87 -4.49 -1.98 38.08
CA PRO A 87 -4.50 -1.98 39.55
C PRO A 87 -5.90 -2.16 40.17
N GLU A 88 -6.97 -1.88 39.42
CA GLU A 88 -8.37 -2.00 39.89
C GLU A 88 -9.00 -3.37 39.60
N ALA A 89 -8.35 -4.19 38.78
CA ALA A 89 -8.90 -5.45 38.24
C ALA A 89 -8.98 -6.62 39.24
N ALA A 90 -8.98 -6.35 40.55
CA ALA A 90 -9.13 -7.36 41.61
C ALA A 90 -10.54 -8.00 41.66
N SER A 91 -11.51 -7.48 40.92
CA SER A 91 -12.92 -7.90 40.96
C SER A 91 -13.40 -8.47 39.62
N GLY A 92 -13.09 -9.75 39.34
CA GLY A 92 -13.86 -10.72 38.51
C GLY A 92 -14.42 -10.31 37.14
N THR A 93 -14.12 -9.12 36.64
CA THR A 93 -14.68 -8.52 35.43
C THR A 93 -13.55 -8.33 34.42
N SER A 94 -13.81 -8.67 33.16
CA SER A 94 -12.80 -8.56 32.10
C SER A 94 -12.37 -7.10 31.94
N SER A 95 -11.10 -6.81 32.22
CA SER A 95 -10.47 -5.49 32.06
C SER A 95 -10.67 -4.91 30.66
N ALA A 96 -10.70 -5.76 29.63
CA ALA A 96 -11.00 -5.37 28.26
C ALA A 96 -12.46 -4.89 28.06
N ARG A 97 -13.43 -5.48 28.77
CA ARG A 97 -14.83 -5.04 28.73
C ARG A 97 -15.02 -3.70 29.46
N GLU A 98 -14.25 -3.49 30.52
CA GLU A 98 -14.24 -2.20 31.23
C GLU A 98 -13.60 -1.10 30.38
N ALA A 99 -12.44 -1.36 29.76
CA ALA A 99 -11.81 -0.44 28.81
C ALA A 99 -12.73 -0.07 27.65
N ALA A 100 -13.51 -1.03 27.14
CA ALA A 100 -14.50 -0.80 26.09
C ALA A 100 -15.61 0.17 26.53
N ARG A 101 -16.07 0.07 27.78
CA ARG A 101 -17.06 1.00 28.35
C ARG A 101 -16.48 2.41 28.52
N ARG A 102 -15.30 2.53 29.11
CA ARG A 102 -14.62 3.83 29.33
C ARG A 102 -14.34 4.58 28.03
N LEU A 103 -13.93 3.85 26.99
CA LEU A 103 -13.61 4.41 25.68
C LEU A 103 -14.82 4.55 24.73
N GLY A 104 -16.00 4.07 25.12
CA GLY A 104 -17.19 4.04 24.26
C GLY A 104 -17.00 3.20 22.99
N LEU A 105 -16.17 2.15 23.06
CA LEU A 105 -15.81 1.30 21.92
C LEU A 105 -16.52 -0.06 21.99
N PRO A 106 -16.77 -0.71 20.84
CA PRO A 106 -17.25 -2.08 20.84
C PRO A 106 -16.22 -3.02 21.51
N PRO A 107 -16.63 -3.95 22.39
CA PRO A 107 -15.71 -4.90 23.03
C PRO A 107 -14.88 -5.70 22.02
N SER A 108 -15.47 -6.02 20.86
CA SER A 108 -14.77 -6.70 19.76
C SER A 108 -13.62 -5.87 19.17
N SER A 109 -13.73 -4.53 19.18
CA SER A 109 -12.66 -3.64 18.69
C SER A 109 -11.49 -3.62 19.66
N VAL A 110 -11.77 -3.51 20.96
CA VAL A 110 -10.75 -3.58 22.02
C VAL A 110 -10.05 -4.94 21.97
N HIS A 111 -10.80 -6.05 21.93
CA HIS A 111 -10.23 -7.40 21.87
C HIS A 111 -9.35 -7.65 20.64
N ASN A 112 -9.78 -7.18 19.47
CA ASN A 112 -9.01 -7.31 18.23
C ASN A 112 -7.73 -6.47 18.22
N ILE A 113 -7.71 -5.36 18.96
CA ILE A 113 -6.53 -4.51 19.11
C ILE A 113 -5.58 -5.13 20.12
N LEU A 114 -6.09 -5.60 21.27
CA LEU A 114 -5.30 -6.29 22.28
C LEU A 114 -4.63 -7.56 21.74
N ARG A 115 -5.34 -8.37 20.94
CA ARG A 115 -4.76 -9.55 20.24
C ARG A 115 -3.61 -9.26 19.28
N ARG A 116 -3.39 -8.00 18.91
CA ARG A 116 -2.30 -7.59 18.02
C ARG A 116 -1.14 -6.95 18.81
N ILE A 117 -1.39 -6.50 20.03
CA ILE A 117 -0.42 -5.86 20.92
C ILE A 117 0.23 -6.89 21.86
N LEU A 118 -0.57 -7.82 22.38
CA LEU A 118 -0.16 -8.99 23.18
C LEU A 118 0.13 -10.19 22.26
#